data_AF-A0A1V5U9U4-F1
#
_entry.id   AF-A0A1V5U9U4-F1
#
_cell.length_a   1.000
_cell.length_b   1.000
_cell.length_c   1.000
_cell.angle_alpha   90.00
_cell.angle_beta   90.00
_cell.angle_gamma   90.00
#
_symmetry.space_group_name_H-M   'P 1'
#
loop_
_entity.id
_entity.type
_entity.pdbx_description
1 polymer ?
#
loop_
_entity_poly.entity_id
_entity_poly.type
_entity_poly.pdbx_seq_one_letter_code
_entity_poly.pdbx_strand_id
1 'polypeptide(L)'
;MKNVKLKIYPLNLICSAKGVTFVEILIALAILAVAILPSVNVFTSFKKYTIHTEDVQTALRLAQEKIEEYRAVSYPELKALIISGQKNPEPNVQVTSQQNAAGFSYANNPDYKKFKRKITLSFLNNDENTVLITVHVWWYEGNFSAGDQRFVIQKSLLCKELVI
;
A
#
# COMPACT_ATOMS: atom_id res chain seq x y z
N MET A 1 -36.69 -48.70 38.52
CA MET A 1 -35.35 -48.33 38.03
C MET A 1 -35.22 -48.83 36.59
N LYS A 2 -35.24 -47.94 35.58
CA LYS A 2 -35.09 -48.31 34.16
C LYS A 2 -33.65 -48.01 33.72
N ASN A 3 -32.89 -49.05 33.40
CA ASN A 3 -31.53 -48.94 32.86
C ASN A 3 -31.59 -48.45 31.40
N VAL A 4 -31.09 -47.23 31.16
CA VAL A 4 -30.93 -46.68 29.81
C VAL A 4 -29.63 -47.24 29.22
N LYS A 5 -29.74 -48.16 28.26
CA LYS A 5 -28.59 -48.60 27.46
C LYS A 5 -28.27 -47.53 26.41
N LEU A 6 -27.18 -46.78 26.63
CA LEU A 6 -26.56 -45.93 25.63
C LEU A 6 -25.99 -46.80 24.49
N LYS A 7 -26.58 -46.69 23.31
CA LYS A 7 -26.15 -47.38 22.10
C LYS A 7 -25.05 -46.52 21.46
N ILE A 8 -23.79 -46.85 21.74
CA ILE A 8 -22.63 -46.22 21.08
C ILE A 8 -22.51 -46.90 19.71
N TYR A 9 -22.69 -46.13 18.63
CA TYR A 9 -22.47 -46.62 17.27
C TYR A 9 -20.95 -46.67 17.03
N PRO A 10 -20.39 -47.82 16.60
CA PRO A 10 -18.97 -47.88 16.30
C PRO A 10 -18.72 -47.02 15.06
N LEU A 11 -17.84 -46.04 15.22
CA LEU A 11 -17.16 -45.36 14.13
C LEU A 11 -16.40 -46.46 13.37
N ASN A 12 -16.98 -46.98 12.29
CA ASN A 12 -16.34 -48.00 11.47
C ASN A 12 -15.12 -47.38 10.80
N LEU A 13 -14.01 -47.56 11.50
CA LEU A 13 -12.65 -47.34 11.09
C LEU A 13 -12.40 -48.17 9.82
N ILE A 14 -12.11 -47.46 8.76
CA ILE A 14 -11.72 -47.95 7.44
C ILE A 14 -10.50 -48.87 7.61
N CYS A 15 -10.69 -50.18 7.49
CA CYS A 15 -9.61 -51.10 7.19
C CYS A 15 -10.17 -52.48 6.81
N SER A 16 -10.18 -52.81 5.51
CA SER A 16 -9.66 -54.10 5.00
C SER A 16 -9.93 -54.26 3.49
N ALA A 17 -8.87 -54.01 2.70
CA ALA A 17 -8.54 -54.60 1.40
C ALA A 17 -9.66 -54.85 0.37
N LYS A 18 -9.78 -53.93 -0.60
CA LYS A 18 -10.06 -54.15 -2.05
C LYS A 18 -9.95 -52.80 -2.76
N GLY A 19 -9.46 -52.78 -4.00
CA GLY A 19 -9.05 -51.58 -4.73
C GLY A 19 -10.07 -50.44 -4.73
N VAL A 20 -9.58 -49.21 -4.90
CA VAL A 20 -10.41 -48.00 -4.91
C VAL A 20 -11.53 -48.16 -5.93
N THR A 21 -12.78 -48.10 -5.47
CA THR A 21 -13.93 -48.23 -6.36
C THR A 21 -14.07 -46.95 -7.19
N PHE A 22 -14.54 -47.08 -8.44
CA PHE A 22 -14.73 -45.92 -9.32
C PHE A 22 -15.61 -44.84 -8.67
N VAL A 23 -16.59 -45.25 -7.87
CA VAL A 23 -17.48 -44.34 -7.12
C VAL A 23 -16.72 -43.56 -6.05
N GLU A 24 -15.80 -44.17 -5.31
CA GLU A 24 -14.96 -43.46 -4.33
C GLU A 24 -14.05 -42.43 -5.01
N ILE A 25 -13.52 -42.75 -6.21
CA ILE A 25 -12.73 -41.80 -7.01
C ILE A 25 -13.58 -40.60 -7.43
N LEU A 26 -14.81 -40.83 -7.88
CA LEU A 26 -15.74 -39.75 -8.26
C LEU A 26 -16.12 -38.87 -7.07
N ILE A 27 -16.37 -39.47 -5.89
CA ILE A 27 -16.67 -38.73 -4.67
C ILE A 27 -15.45 -37.91 -4.23
N ALA A 28 -14.25 -38.49 -4.25
CA ALA A 28 -13.02 -37.78 -3.91
C ALA A 28 -12.75 -36.60 -4.87
N LEU A 29 -12.97 -36.79 -6.18
CA LEU A 29 -12.86 -35.71 -7.17
C LEU A 29 -13.89 -34.61 -6.93
N ALA A 30 -15.13 -34.96 -6.57
CA ALA A 30 -16.16 -33.98 -6.26
C ALA A 30 -15.80 -33.13 -5.03
N ILE A 31 -15.33 -33.77 -3.95
CA ILE A 31 -14.87 -33.08 -2.74
C ILE A 31 -13.65 -32.19 -3.05
N LEU A 32 -12.70 -32.70 -3.83
CA LEU A 32 -11.51 -31.96 -4.24
C LEU A 32 -11.87 -30.73 -5.09
N ALA A 33 -12.80 -30.85 -6.03
CA ALA A 33 -13.26 -29.73 -6.86
C ALA A 33 -13.90 -28.62 -6.01
N VAL A 34 -14.74 -28.98 -5.03
CA VAL A 34 -15.35 -28.03 -4.10
C VAL A 34 -14.30 -27.36 -3.21
N ALA A 35 -13.21 -28.05 -2.85
CA ALA A 35 -12.13 -27.48 -2.04
C ALA A 35 -11.18 -26.55 -2.82
N ILE A 36 -10.94 -26.81 -4.11
CA ILE A 36 -10.00 -26.02 -4.92
C ILE A 36 -10.57 -24.63 -5.27
N LEU A 37 -11.86 -24.53 -5.58
CA LEU A 37 -12.48 -23.25 -5.99
C LEU A 37 -12.29 -22.09 -5.00
N PRO A 38 -12.61 -22.22 -3.69
CA PRO A 38 -12.37 -21.14 -2.74
C PRO A 38 -10.88 -20.85 -2.55
N SER A 39 -10.02 -21.86 -2.66
CA SER A 39 -8.57 -21.70 -2.54
C SER A 39 -8.00 -20.77 -3.63
N VAL A 40 -8.42 -20.94 -4.88
CA VAL A 40 -8.00 -20.08 -6.01
C VAL A 40 -8.44 -18.62 -5.80
N ASN A 41 -9.68 -18.41 -5.32
CA ASN A 41 -10.18 -17.07 -5.02
C ASN A 41 -9.35 -16.40 -3.91
N VAL A 42 -9.01 -17.14 -2.85
CA VAL A 42 -8.17 -16.62 -1.77
C VAL A 42 -6.78 -16.24 -2.28
N PHE A 43 -6.12 -17.08 -3.07
CA PHE A 43 -4.80 -16.78 -3.63
C PHE A 43 -4.79 -15.57 -4.57
N THR A 44 -5.82 -15.43 -5.42
CA THR A 44 -5.93 -14.27 -6.32
C THR A 44 -6.21 -12.98 -5.55
N SER A 45 -7.04 -13.02 -4.50
CA SER A 45 -7.26 -11.89 -3.60
C SER A 45 -5.98 -11.49 -2.87
N PHE A 46 -5.21 -12.45 -2.32
CA PHE A 46 -3.94 -12.15 -1.67
C PHE A 46 -2.95 -11.42 -2.59
N LYS A 47 -2.82 -11.87 -3.84
CA LYS A 47 -1.96 -11.19 -4.82
C LYS A 47 -2.37 -9.72 -5.00
N LYS A 48 -3.67 -9.44 -5.11
CA LYS A 48 -4.20 -8.07 -5.25
C LYS A 48 -3.91 -7.22 -4.01
N TYR A 49 -4.08 -7.77 -2.80
CA TYR A 49 -3.78 -7.05 -1.57
C TYR A 49 -2.28 -6.76 -1.41
N THR A 50 -1.41 -7.70 -1.77
CA THR A 50 0.04 -7.51 -1.68
C THR A 50 0.52 -6.40 -2.62
N ILE A 51 0.08 -6.40 -3.88
CA ILE A 51 0.42 -5.35 -4.86
C ILE A 51 -0.05 -3.98 -4.35
N HIS A 52 -1.25 -3.90 -3.80
CA HIS A 52 -1.74 -2.64 -3.25
C HIS A 52 -0.90 -2.16 -2.05
N THR A 53 -0.48 -3.09 -1.18
CA THR A 53 0.36 -2.77 -0.01
C THR A 53 1.73 -2.27 -0.45
N GLU A 54 2.33 -2.88 -1.46
CA GLU A 54 3.61 -2.44 -2.05
C GLU A 54 3.51 -1.01 -2.61
N ASP A 55 2.41 -0.68 -3.28
CA ASP A 55 2.18 0.65 -3.83
C ASP A 55 2.01 1.71 -2.74
N VAL A 56 1.28 1.37 -1.67
CA VAL A 56 1.13 2.24 -0.50
C VAL A 56 2.48 2.48 0.17
N GLN A 57 3.28 1.43 0.38
CA GLN A 57 4.61 1.54 0.96
C GLN A 57 5.54 2.38 0.09
N THR A 58 5.48 2.20 -1.24
CA THR A 58 6.26 2.99 -2.18
C THR A 58 5.83 4.46 -2.16
N ALA A 59 4.52 4.74 -2.16
CA ALA A 59 4.01 6.10 -2.06
C ALA A 59 4.43 6.78 -0.75
N LEU A 60 4.36 6.06 0.37
CA LEU A 60 4.81 6.56 1.67
C LEU A 60 6.31 6.85 1.67
N ARG A 61 7.13 5.95 1.13
CA ARG A 61 8.57 6.17 0.99
C ARG A 61 8.87 7.42 0.15
N LEU A 62 8.19 7.57 -0.98
CA LEU A 62 8.35 8.74 -1.86
C LEU A 62 7.92 10.06 -1.19
N ALA A 63 6.93 9.99 -0.30
CA ALA A 63 6.49 11.14 0.49
C ALA A 63 7.50 11.49 1.59
N GLN A 64 7.94 10.49 2.36
CA GLN A 64 8.93 10.65 3.42
C GLN A 64 10.24 11.20 2.87
N GLU A 65 10.70 10.68 1.74
CA GLU A 65 11.96 11.10 1.15
C GLU A 65 11.99 12.60 0.85
N LYS A 66 10.88 13.13 0.30
CA LYS A 66 10.77 14.57 0.07
C LYS A 66 10.61 15.37 1.34
N ILE A 67 9.90 14.85 2.34
CA ILE A 67 9.84 15.51 3.64
C ILE A 67 11.25 15.68 4.20
N GLU A 68 12.09 14.65 4.14
CA GLU A 68 13.48 14.73 4.61
C GLU A 68 14.32 15.68 3.75
N GLU A 69 14.13 15.69 2.43
CA GLU A 69 14.81 16.64 1.53
C GLU A 69 14.48 18.09 1.91
N TYR A 70 13.19 18.42 2.09
CA TYR A 70 12.79 19.76 2.52
C TYR A 70 13.15 20.05 3.98
N ARG A 71 13.29 19.02 4.82
CA ARG A 71 13.76 19.17 6.21
C ARG A 71 15.25 19.48 6.29
N ALA A 72 16.03 19.01 5.32
CA ALA A 72 17.46 19.32 5.21
C ALA A 72 17.72 20.75 4.72
N VAL A 73 16.73 21.40 4.10
CA VAL A 73 16.81 22.81 3.69
C VAL A 73 16.74 23.71 4.93
N SER A 74 17.51 24.80 4.93
CA SER A 74 17.53 25.72 6.06
C SER A 74 16.18 26.44 6.23
N TYR A 75 15.82 26.76 7.48
CA TYR A 75 14.59 27.48 7.78
C TYR A 75 14.42 28.80 6.99
N PRO A 76 15.46 29.65 6.86
CA PRO A 76 15.34 30.90 6.11
C PRO A 76 15.01 30.70 4.63
N GLU A 77 15.57 29.66 4.00
CA GLU A 77 15.30 29.32 2.60
C GLU A 77 13.86 28.82 2.42
N LEU A 78 13.38 27.94 3.29
CA LEU A 78 11.98 27.49 3.28
C LEU A 78 11.01 28.65 3.46
N LYS A 79 11.31 29.56 4.39
CA LYS A 79 10.53 30.79 4.61
C LYS A 79 10.53 31.66 3.36
N ALA A 80 11.68 31.86 2.72
CA ALA A 80 11.79 32.63 1.49
C ALA A 80 10.98 32.03 0.34
N LEU A 81 10.94 30.69 0.20
CA LEU A 81 10.12 29.99 -0.81
C LEU A 81 8.62 30.22 -0.60
N ILE A 82 8.15 30.23 0.65
CA ILE A 82 6.73 30.49 0.95
C ILE A 82 6.38 31.95 0.65
N ILE A 83 7.24 32.89 1.05
CA ILE A 83 7.01 34.34 0.86
C ILE A 83 7.13 34.74 -0.62
N SER A 84 8.02 34.11 -1.39
CA SER A 84 8.19 34.36 -2.83
C SER A 84 7.03 33.85 -3.69
N GLY A 85 6.02 33.20 -3.09
CA GLY A 85 4.86 32.67 -3.78
C GLY A 85 5.05 31.26 -4.36
N GLN A 86 6.22 30.62 -4.14
CA GLN A 86 6.47 29.22 -4.52
C GLN A 86 5.84 28.24 -3.51
N LYS A 87 4.55 28.42 -3.23
CA LYS A 87 3.78 27.57 -2.30
C LYS A 87 3.72 26.11 -2.75
N ASN A 88 3.86 25.86 -4.06
CA ASN A 88 3.88 24.53 -4.67
C ASN A 88 5.16 24.35 -5.49
N PRO A 89 6.29 24.01 -4.85
CA PRO A 89 7.55 23.82 -5.56
C PRO A 89 7.47 22.66 -6.56
N GLU A 90 6.61 21.67 -6.32
CA GLU A 90 6.34 20.56 -7.23
C GLU A 90 4.82 20.43 -7.47
N PRO A 91 4.26 21.06 -8.52
CA PRO A 91 2.83 20.99 -8.80
C PRO A 91 2.48 19.72 -9.60
N ASN A 92 2.13 18.64 -8.89
CA ASN A 92 1.53 17.43 -9.48
C ASN A 92 2.38 16.81 -10.61
N VAL A 93 3.67 16.61 -10.34
CA VAL A 93 4.67 16.16 -11.30
C VAL A 93 4.82 14.63 -11.22
N GLN A 94 5.14 13.96 -12.34
CA GLN A 94 5.49 12.54 -12.31
C GLN A 94 6.81 12.33 -11.59
N VAL A 95 6.85 11.32 -10.71
CA VAL A 95 8.04 10.99 -9.91
C VAL A 95 9.24 10.61 -10.81
N THR A 96 8.97 10.04 -11.98
CA THR A 96 9.99 9.66 -12.98
C THR A 96 10.81 10.82 -13.53
N SER A 97 10.29 12.06 -13.46
CA SER A 97 11.03 13.26 -13.88
C SER A 97 12.02 13.77 -12.83
N GLN A 98 12.08 13.11 -11.67
CA GLN A 98 12.81 13.57 -10.52
C GLN A 98 13.90 12.57 -10.12
N GLN A 99 14.83 13.07 -9.34
CA GLN A 99 15.85 12.26 -8.68
C GLN A 99 15.59 12.27 -7.18
N ASN A 100 16.07 11.21 -6.56
CA ASN A 100 16.02 10.99 -5.14
C ASN A 100 17.13 11.81 -4.45
N ALA A 101 17.09 11.99 -3.13
CA ALA A 101 18.09 12.78 -2.40
C ALA A 101 19.53 12.22 -2.51
N ALA A 102 19.67 10.93 -2.86
CA ALA A 102 20.95 10.25 -3.10
C ALA A 102 21.37 10.24 -4.59
N GLY A 103 20.68 10.99 -5.47
CA GLY A 103 21.01 11.11 -6.90
C GLY A 103 20.47 10.00 -7.81
N PHE A 104 19.68 9.06 -7.27
CA PHE A 104 19.05 8.01 -8.06
C PHE A 104 17.86 8.56 -8.87
N SER A 105 17.89 8.35 -10.18
CA SER A 105 16.79 8.70 -11.08
C SER A 105 15.71 7.62 -11.10
N TYR A 106 14.45 8.03 -10.99
CA TYR A 106 13.31 7.11 -11.15
C TYR A 106 12.90 6.92 -12.61
N ALA A 107 13.50 7.66 -13.56
CA ALA A 107 13.10 7.66 -14.97
C ALA A 107 13.15 6.28 -15.64
N ASN A 108 14.12 5.45 -15.23
CA ASN A 108 14.41 4.18 -15.88
C ASN A 108 13.59 3.01 -15.33
N ASN A 109 12.87 3.19 -14.22
CA ASN A 109 12.06 2.13 -13.63
C ASN A 109 10.56 2.37 -13.93
N PRO A 110 9.90 1.45 -14.68
CA PRO A 110 8.50 1.60 -15.08
C PRO A 110 7.53 1.61 -13.90
N ASP A 111 7.88 1.03 -12.75
CA ASP A 111 7.03 0.95 -11.56
C ASP A 111 6.72 2.34 -10.99
N TYR A 112 7.59 3.33 -11.23
CA TYR A 112 7.37 4.70 -10.78
C TYR A 112 6.49 5.54 -11.70
N LYS A 113 6.22 5.09 -12.94
CA LYS A 113 5.43 5.85 -13.93
C LYS A 113 4.00 6.13 -13.48
N LYS A 114 3.46 5.26 -12.63
CA LYS A 114 2.11 5.41 -12.07
C LYS A 114 2.02 6.44 -10.95
N PHE A 115 3.15 6.86 -10.37
CA PHE A 115 3.16 7.78 -9.24
C PHE A 115 3.34 9.24 -9.67
N LYS A 116 2.47 10.10 -9.14
CA LYS A 116 2.59 11.56 -9.20
C LYS A 116 2.75 12.13 -7.80
N ARG A 117 3.47 13.25 -7.68
CA ARG A 117 3.71 13.91 -6.41
C ARG A 117 3.36 15.38 -6.49
N LYS A 118 2.76 15.89 -5.42
CA LYS A 118 2.52 17.31 -5.19
C LYS A 118 3.07 17.69 -3.83
N ILE A 119 3.80 18.79 -3.78
CA ILE A 119 4.37 19.32 -2.55
C ILE A 119 3.78 20.70 -2.32
N THR A 120 3.35 20.96 -1.08
CA THR A 120 2.83 22.25 -0.66
C THR A 120 3.54 22.67 0.64
N LEU A 121 4.09 23.87 0.63
CA LEU A 121 4.70 24.51 1.78
C LEU A 121 3.74 25.60 2.29
N SER A 122 3.51 25.67 3.60
CA SER A 122 2.63 26.68 4.19
C SER A 122 3.03 26.97 5.63
N PHE A 123 2.76 28.18 6.10
CA PHE A 123 2.86 28.47 7.53
C PHE A 123 1.71 27.80 8.29
N LEU A 124 2.02 27.18 9.43
CA LEU A 124 0.99 26.62 10.29
C LEU A 124 0.23 27.79 10.95
N ASN A 125 -1.08 27.88 10.74
CA ASN A 125 -1.92 28.94 11.32
C ASN A 125 -1.42 30.39 11.04
N ASN A 126 -0.75 30.62 9.91
CA ASN A 126 -0.07 31.88 9.58
C ASN A 126 1.04 32.31 10.55
N ASP A 127 1.57 31.38 11.36
CA ASP A 127 2.76 31.61 12.18
C ASP A 127 4.04 31.40 11.36
N GLU A 128 4.81 32.46 11.18
CA GLU A 128 6.09 32.46 10.46
C GLU A 128 7.23 31.74 11.19
N ASN A 129 6.95 31.10 12.33
CA ASN A 129 7.92 30.28 13.06
C ASN A 129 7.77 28.77 12.79
N THR A 130 6.67 28.35 12.17
CA THR A 130 6.39 26.94 11.90
C THR A 130 5.99 26.72 10.45
N VAL A 131 6.82 25.96 9.73
CA VAL A 131 6.54 25.54 8.35
C VAL A 131 5.88 24.16 8.35
N LEU A 132 4.70 24.09 7.75
CA LEU A 132 3.99 22.86 7.42
C LEU A 132 4.36 22.42 6.00
N ILE A 133 5.06 21.30 5.91
CA ILE A 133 5.38 20.60 4.67
C ILE A 133 4.28 19.56 4.45
N THR A 134 3.55 19.65 3.34
CA THR A 134 2.55 18.66 2.94
C THR A 134 2.95 18.02 1.63
N VAL A 135 3.14 16.70 1.63
CA VAL A 135 3.45 15.91 0.44
C VAL A 135 2.28 15.00 0.13
N HIS A 136 1.76 15.12 -1.07
CA HIS A 136 0.75 14.24 -1.63
C HIS A 136 1.39 13.34 -2.68
N VAL A 137 1.17 12.03 -2.58
CA VAL A 137 1.60 11.07 -3.60
C VAL A 137 0.38 10.30 -4.08
N TRP A 138 0.13 10.33 -5.39
CA TRP A 138 -1.04 9.74 -6.04
C TRP A 138 -0.61 8.64 -7.00
N TRP A 139 -1.40 7.58 -7.11
CA TRP A 139 -1.17 6.54 -8.11
C TRP A 139 -2.49 5.93 -8.61
N TYR A 140 -2.38 5.20 -9.73
CA TYR A 140 -3.50 4.58 -10.43
C TYR A 140 -3.19 3.10 -10.70
N GLU A 141 -4.20 2.23 -10.52
CA GLU A 141 -4.22 0.89 -11.08
C GLU A 141 -4.97 0.94 -12.43
N GLY A 142 -4.25 1.04 -13.56
CA GLY A 142 -4.85 0.99 -14.92
C GLY A 142 -4.78 2.29 -15.73
N ASN A 143 -5.66 2.43 -16.74
CA ASN A 143 -5.76 3.63 -17.59
C ASN A 143 -6.41 4.78 -16.82
N PHE A 144 -5.72 5.93 -16.75
CA PHE A 144 -6.10 7.18 -16.09
C PHE A 144 -7.60 7.54 -16.19
N SER A 145 -8.40 6.98 -15.29
CA SER A 145 -9.83 7.28 -15.16
C SER A 145 -10.04 7.83 -13.75
N ALA A 146 -10.71 8.98 -13.65
CA ALA A 146 -10.76 9.82 -12.45
C ALA A 146 -11.44 9.19 -11.22
N GLY A 147 -11.94 7.95 -11.32
CA GLY A 147 -12.73 7.28 -10.27
C GLY A 147 -11.93 6.45 -9.26
N ASP A 148 -10.68 6.05 -9.56
CA ASP A 148 -9.91 5.11 -8.71
C ASP A 148 -8.54 5.68 -8.30
N GLN A 149 -8.53 6.98 -7.95
CA GLN A 149 -7.35 7.66 -7.46
C GLN A 149 -7.03 7.22 -6.02
N ARG A 150 -5.88 6.57 -5.84
CA ARG A 150 -5.35 6.27 -4.51
C ARG A 150 -4.27 7.29 -4.16
N PHE A 151 -4.25 7.71 -2.90
CA PHE A 151 -3.30 8.72 -2.47
C PHE A 151 -2.81 8.46 -1.05
N VAL A 152 -1.57 8.87 -0.80
CA VAL A 152 -1.00 9.04 0.52
C VAL A 152 -0.74 10.52 0.72
N ILE A 153 -1.06 11.02 1.91
CA ILE A 153 -0.71 12.37 2.34
C ILE A 153 0.19 12.23 3.54
N GLN A 154 1.36 12.84 3.46
CA GLN A 154 2.25 12.94 4.60
C GLN A 154 2.50 14.41 4.91
N LYS A 155 2.51 14.71 6.21
CA LYS A 155 2.68 16.06 6.74
C LYS A 155 3.83 16.07 7.71
N SER A 156 4.65 17.12 7.67
CA SER A 156 5.71 17.35 8.63
C SER A 156 5.71 18.81 9.06
N LEU A 157 6.05 19.02 10.32
CA LEU A 157 6.17 20.34 10.93
C LEU A 157 7.64 20.63 11.17
N LEU A 158 8.05 21.84 10.78
CA LEU A 158 9.41 22.31 10.96
C LEU A 158 9.37 23.64 11.71
N CYS A 159 9.77 23.60 12.98
CA CYS A 159 9.79 24.75 13.86
C CYS A 159 11.17 25.42 13.82
N LYS A 160 11.20 26.75 13.75
CA LYS A 160 12.42 27.55 13.74
C LYS A 160 13.38 27.21 14.89
N GLU A 161 12.86 26.95 16.09
CA GLU A 161 13.66 26.70 17.30
C GLU A 161 14.24 25.28 17.40
N LEU A 162 13.79 24.35 16.53
CA LEU A 162 14.23 22.96 16.49
C LEU A 162 15.29 22.68 15.40
N VAL A 163 15.61 23.68 14.59
CA VAL A 163 16.66 23.60 13.56
C VAL A 163 17.95 24.11 14.19
N ILE A 164 18.83 23.18 14.57
CA ILE A 164 20.16 23.44 15.14
C ILE A 164 21.13 23.79 14.02
#